data_AF-A0A4V1S8G2-F1
#
_entry.id   AF-A0A4V1S8G2-F1
#
_cell.length_a   1.000
_cell.length_b   1.000
_cell.length_c   1.000
_cell.angle_alpha   90.00
_cell.angle_beta   90.00
_cell.angle_gamma   90.00
#
_symmetry.space_group_name_H-M   'P 1'
#
loop_
_entity.id
_entity.type
_entity.pdbx_description
1 polymer ?
#
loop_
_entity_poly.entity_id
_entity_poly.type
_entity_poly.pdbx_seq_one_letter_code
_entity_poly.pdbx_strand_id
1 'polypeptide(L)'
;TGFTLATLESAVEGEVMLPLSELNRLRRELVERIQAAGPAADGSTATADASAPAASPERPWREIFRFDDTGRIVQKNADAEGNPETQSYALCGQEERNPAWLPGQDRAFELSVLCRTLEQVEVCAAEGVAVAYADFEDVRGYADAVKQVRDTSAMRLLLATPRIQKPGEQGFFKLIERANPHGVLVRNLGAVPWFTHRGMETVGDFSLNVANPLTAAFFREQGLEVLTVSYDLNIAQVLDLLAAAPPEWFELTLHQHMPMFHMEHCVFAAFMSQGKTFLDCGRPCESHSVKLRDRVGMEHPLKADVGCRNTLFNSQAQTGARYFTQLRAAGLRRCRIELLEEDAEGVRRLLRTYRALLEGHAEGADLWRSLRAQSKLGVTLGTLEEHAV
;
A
#
# COMPACT_ATOMS: atom_id res chain seq x y z
N THR A 1 13.99 -20.81 -8.42
CA THR A 1 13.67 -22.18 -8.00
C THR A 1 12.66 -22.72 -9.00
N GLY A 2 12.93 -23.86 -9.66
CA GLY A 2 12.03 -24.41 -10.69
C GLY A 2 10.75 -25.04 -10.14
N PHE A 3 10.24 -24.54 -9.02
CA PHE A 3 9.09 -25.08 -8.30
C PHE A 3 8.05 -23.98 -8.13
N THR A 4 6.78 -24.33 -8.33
CA THR A 4 5.61 -23.49 -8.09
C THR A 4 4.80 -24.07 -6.93
N LEU A 5 4.33 -23.20 -6.03
CA LEU A 5 3.40 -23.61 -4.97
C LEU A 5 2.04 -23.93 -5.64
N ALA A 6 1.50 -25.12 -5.39
CA ALA A 6 0.21 -25.56 -5.96
C ALA A 6 -0.94 -25.54 -4.93
N THR A 7 -0.69 -25.89 -3.68
CA THR A 7 -1.67 -25.77 -2.60
C THR A 7 -0.96 -25.48 -1.29
N LEU A 8 -1.65 -24.78 -0.39
CA LEU A 8 -1.24 -24.64 1.00
C LEU A 8 -2.46 -24.89 1.88
N GLU A 9 -2.40 -25.99 2.64
CA GLU A 9 -3.37 -26.31 3.66
C GLU A 9 -2.80 -25.93 5.03
N SER A 10 -3.56 -25.13 5.79
CA SER A 10 -3.17 -24.72 7.13
C SER A 10 -4.31 -25.04 8.09
N ALA A 11 -4.09 -26.04 8.95
CA ALA A 11 -5.00 -26.38 10.03
C ALA A 11 -4.50 -25.73 11.33
N VAL A 12 -4.94 -24.50 11.59
CA VAL A 12 -4.66 -23.78 12.84
C VAL A 12 -5.96 -23.69 13.62
N GLU A 13 -6.02 -24.34 14.79
CA GLU A 13 -7.19 -24.34 15.66
C GLU A 13 -6.96 -23.47 16.90
N GLY A 14 -7.91 -22.56 17.19
CA GLY A 14 -7.90 -21.69 18.37
C GLY A 14 -7.11 -20.39 18.22
N GLU A 15 -6.95 -19.64 19.33
CA GLU A 15 -6.11 -18.43 19.39
C GLU A 15 -4.63 -18.82 19.50
N VAL A 16 -3.99 -19.13 18.36
CA VAL A 16 -2.59 -19.57 18.33
C VAL A 16 -1.65 -18.40 18.04
N MET A 17 -0.67 -18.18 18.92
CA MET A 17 0.49 -17.34 18.63
C MET A 17 1.59 -18.22 18.03
N LEU A 18 1.85 -18.09 16.72
CA LEU A 18 2.95 -18.79 16.05
C LEU A 18 4.15 -17.85 15.90
N PRO A 19 5.31 -18.14 16.52
CA PRO A 19 6.50 -17.31 16.37
C PRO A 19 6.97 -17.27 14.91
N LEU A 20 7.40 -16.09 14.44
CA LEU A 20 7.96 -15.92 13.09
C LEU A 20 9.17 -16.83 12.85
N SER A 21 9.92 -17.19 13.91
CA SER A 21 11.01 -18.15 13.84
C SER A 21 10.55 -19.54 13.41
N GLU A 22 9.39 -19.99 13.88
CA GLU A 22 8.82 -21.29 13.51
C GLU A 22 8.33 -21.29 12.06
N LEU A 23 7.66 -20.23 11.60
CA LEU A 23 7.32 -20.07 10.19
C LEU A 23 8.56 -20.09 9.29
N ASN A 24 9.62 -19.39 9.69
CA ASN A 24 10.88 -19.40 8.96
C ASN A 24 11.57 -20.76 8.97
N ARG A 25 11.49 -21.51 10.08
CA ARG A 25 11.99 -22.88 10.19
C ARG A 25 11.23 -23.80 9.24
N LEU A 26 9.90 -23.81 9.30
CA LEU A 26 9.03 -24.60 8.42
C LEU A 26 9.29 -24.28 6.94
N ARG A 27 9.43 -22.99 6.60
CA ARG A 27 9.78 -22.56 5.23
C ARG A 27 11.12 -23.13 4.78
N ARG A 28 12.16 -23.06 5.61
CA ARG A 28 13.50 -23.59 5.27
C ARG A 28 13.45 -25.11 5.11
N GLU A 29 12.83 -25.82 6.04
CA GLU A 29 12.67 -27.27 5.99
C GLU A 29 11.89 -27.70 4.74
N LEU A 30 10.84 -26.97 4.36
CA LEU A 30 10.10 -27.23 3.13
C LEU A 30 10.98 -27.06 1.88
N VAL A 31 11.76 -25.97 1.81
CA VAL A 31 12.67 -25.73 0.69
C VAL A 31 13.75 -26.81 0.60
N GLU A 32 14.34 -27.22 1.73
CA GLU A 32 15.33 -28.29 1.79
C GLU A 32 14.74 -29.62 1.31
N ARG A 33 13.53 -29.98 1.77
CA ARG A 33 12.83 -31.19 1.33
C ARG A 33 12.51 -31.18 -0.16
N ILE A 34 12.09 -30.04 -0.69
CA ILE A 34 11.81 -29.88 -2.13
C ILE A 34 13.09 -30.01 -2.96
N GLN A 35 14.19 -29.41 -2.50
CA GLN A 35 15.48 -29.53 -3.18
C GLN A 35 16.03 -30.96 -3.14
N ALA A 36 15.86 -31.65 -2.01
CA ALA A 36 16.27 -33.05 -1.84
C ALA A 36 15.44 -34.03 -2.69
N ALA A 37 14.16 -33.71 -2.95
CA ALA A 37 13.29 -34.55 -3.78
C ALA A 37 13.69 -34.57 -5.27
N GLY A 38 14.46 -33.57 -5.73
CA GLY A 38 14.86 -33.43 -7.15
C GLY A 38 13.66 -33.16 -8.08
N PRO A 39 13.90 -32.83 -9.35
CA PRO A 39 12.82 -32.79 -10.35
C PRO A 39 12.26 -34.21 -10.51
N ALA A 40 10.93 -34.35 -10.43
CA ALA A 40 10.26 -35.62 -10.73
C ALA A 40 10.67 -36.10 -12.12
N ALA A 41 11.03 -37.38 -12.21
CA ALA A 41 11.49 -38.03 -13.43
C ALA A 41 10.32 -38.27 -14.40
N ASP A 42 9.69 -37.21 -14.90
CA ASP A 42 8.83 -37.30 -16.08
C ASP A 42 9.60 -36.80 -17.30
N GLY A 43 10.10 -37.76 -18.07
CA GLY A 43 11.00 -37.57 -19.19
C GLY A 43 10.35 -36.87 -20.39
N SER A 44 10.51 -35.56 -20.47
CA SER A 44 10.40 -34.80 -21.72
C SER A 44 11.63 -33.91 -21.85
N THR A 45 12.67 -34.45 -22.51
CA THR A 45 13.82 -33.67 -22.99
C THR A 45 13.39 -32.84 -24.19
N ALA A 46 13.02 -31.57 -23.96
CA ALA A 46 13.01 -30.57 -25.02
C ALA A 46 14.44 -30.05 -25.20
N THR A 47 15.05 -30.43 -26.33
CA THR A 47 16.36 -29.96 -26.77
C THR A 47 16.29 -28.46 -27.07
N ALA A 48 17.05 -27.66 -26.33
CA ALA A 48 17.17 -26.22 -26.56
C ALA A 48 18.10 -25.96 -27.75
N ASP A 49 17.52 -25.48 -28.85
CA ASP A 49 18.27 -24.98 -30.00
C ASP A 49 18.79 -23.55 -29.71
N ALA A 50 20.10 -23.35 -29.79
CA ALA A 50 20.81 -22.20 -29.23
C ALA A 50 20.86 -20.96 -30.15
N SER A 51 19.80 -20.68 -30.92
CA SER A 51 19.82 -19.58 -31.91
C SER A 51 18.61 -18.65 -31.93
N ALA A 52 17.69 -18.72 -30.95
CA ALA A 52 16.60 -17.75 -30.82
C ALA A 52 16.90 -16.70 -29.74
N PRO A 53 16.56 -15.41 -29.94
CA PRO A 53 16.72 -14.38 -28.92
C PRO A 53 15.89 -14.78 -27.70
N ALA A 54 16.48 -14.69 -26.50
CA ALA A 54 15.90 -15.13 -25.25
C ALA A 54 14.52 -14.49 -25.01
N ALA A 55 13.45 -15.19 -25.39
CA ALA A 55 12.12 -14.94 -24.88
C ALA A 55 12.19 -15.17 -23.36
N SER A 56 11.77 -14.17 -22.59
CA SER A 56 11.67 -14.31 -21.13
C SER A 56 10.82 -15.53 -20.80
N PRO A 57 11.29 -16.45 -19.95
CA PRO A 57 10.54 -17.66 -19.64
C PRO A 57 9.18 -17.27 -19.06
N GLU A 58 8.12 -17.79 -19.66
CA GLU A 58 6.73 -17.62 -19.24
C GLU A 58 6.63 -17.89 -17.73
N ARG A 59 6.15 -16.90 -16.97
CA ARG A 59 6.12 -16.94 -15.50
C ARG A 59 4.82 -17.61 -15.04
N PRO A 60 4.84 -18.90 -14.59
CA PRO A 60 3.62 -19.71 -14.44
C PRO A 60 2.81 -19.39 -13.17
N TRP A 61 3.26 -18.49 -12.29
CA TRP A 61 2.48 -18.14 -11.09
C TRP A 61 1.18 -17.37 -11.42
N ARG A 62 1.02 -16.92 -12.67
CA ARG A 62 -0.24 -16.35 -13.19
C ARG A 62 -1.35 -17.38 -13.33
N GLU A 63 -1.02 -18.66 -13.38
CA GLU A 63 -1.94 -19.77 -13.52
C GLU A 63 -2.42 -20.31 -12.16
N ILE A 64 -2.86 -19.44 -11.26
CA ILE A 64 -3.05 -19.87 -9.87
C ILE A 64 -4.37 -19.39 -9.24
N PHE A 65 -5.03 -18.34 -9.72
CA PHE A 65 -6.27 -17.87 -9.08
C PHE A 65 -7.41 -17.66 -10.07
N ARG A 66 -8.59 -18.20 -9.73
CA ARG A 66 -9.86 -17.82 -10.35
C ARG A 66 -10.67 -17.01 -9.34
N PHE A 67 -11.06 -15.82 -9.76
CA PHE A 67 -12.02 -14.99 -9.07
C PHE A 67 -13.37 -15.12 -9.78
N ASP A 68 -14.47 -15.21 -9.03
CA ASP A 68 -15.80 -15.04 -9.62
C ASP A 68 -16.02 -13.58 -10.03
N ASP A 69 -17.15 -13.29 -10.66
CA ASP A 69 -17.52 -11.94 -11.10
C ASP A 69 -17.65 -10.93 -9.94
N THR A 70 -17.63 -11.41 -8.69
CA THR A 70 -17.65 -10.58 -7.46
C THR A 70 -16.26 -10.38 -6.85
N GLY A 71 -15.25 -11.05 -7.40
CA GLY A 71 -13.88 -11.00 -6.92
C GLY A 71 -13.62 -11.93 -5.72
N ARG A 72 -14.43 -12.97 -5.50
CA ARG A 72 -14.13 -14.02 -4.52
C ARG A 72 -13.29 -15.13 -5.13
N ILE A 73 -12.34 -15.67 -4.38
CA ILE A 73 -11.54 -16.83 -4.82
C ILE A 73 -12.48 -18.04 -4.92
N VAL A 74 -12.54 -18.68 -6.10
CA VAL A 74 -13.41 -19.83 -6.34
C VAL A 74 -12.59 -21.11 -6.50
N GLN A 75 -12.96 -22.16 -5.76
CA GLN A 75 -12.41 -23.51 -5.91
C GLN A 75 -13.07 -24.21 -7.10
N LYS A 76 -12.30 -24.96 -7.91
CA LYS A 76 -12.88 -25.91 -8.87
C LYS A 76 -12.83 -27.31 -8.25
N ASN A 77 -14.02 -27.82 -7.92
CA ASN A 77 -14.37 -29.13 -7.37
C ASN A 77 -14.46 -29.17 -5.84
N ALA A 78 -15.70 -29.16 -5.36
CA ALA A 78 -16.07 -29.71 -4.07
C ALA A 78 -16.31 -31.22 -4.25
N ASP A 79 -15.64 -32.03 -3.44
CA ASP A 79 -15.93 -33.43 -3.20
C ASP A 79 -17.37 -33.54 -2.67
N ALA A 80 -18.11 -34.57 -3.12
CA ALA A 80 -19.52 -34.74 -2.84
C ALA A 80 -19.87 -35.15 -1.37
N GLU A 81 -18.96 -34.99 -0.42
CA GLU A 81 -19.12 -35.50 0.95
C GLU A 81 -18.88 -34.37 1.96
N GLY A 82 -19.97 -33.71 2.37
CA GLY A 82 -19.97 -32.57 3.27
C GLY A 82 -19.36 -32.87 4.64
N ASN A 83 -18.09 -32.51 4.82
CA ASN A 83 -17.39 -32.45 6.10
C ASN A 83 -17.05 -30.97 6.43
N PRO A 84 -17.01 -30.54 7.71
CA PRO A 84 -17.00 -29.14 8.08
C PRO A 84 -15.65 -28.46 7.83
N GLU A 85 -15.71 -27.37 7.06
CA GLU A 85 -14.81 -26.22 6.91
C GLU A 85 -13.32 -26.36 7.27
N THR A 86 -12.57 -27.08 6.44
CA THR A 86 -11.14 -26.80 6.24
C THR A 86 -11.01 -25.77 5.12
N GLN A 87 -10.58 -24.54 5.42
CA GLN A 87 -10.32 -23.52 4.39
C GLN A 87 -9.10 -23.93 3.55
N SER A 88 -9.33 -24.64 2.45
CA SER A 88 -8.28 -25.00 1.49
C SER A 88 -8.19 -23.94 0.38
N TYR A 89 -7.04 -23.28 0.27
CA TYR A 89 -6.77 -22.31 -0.80
C TYR A 89 -6.12 -23.07 -1.97
N ALA A 90 -6.91 -23.41 -2.98
CA ALA A 90 -6.42 -24.10 -4.18
C ALA A 90 -5.84 -23.10 -5.19
N LEU A 91 -4.61 -23.34 -5.65
CA LEU A 91 -3.94 -22.58 -6.70
C LEU A 91 -4.20 -23.29 -8.05
N CYS A 92 -4.97 -22.69 -8.97
CA CYS A 92 -5.27 -23.29 -10.28
C CYS A 92 -5.23 -22.31 -11.47
N GLY A 93 -4.77 -22.86 -12.60
CA GLY A 93 -4.46 -22.20 -13.86
C GLY A 93 -5.59 -21.72 -14.72
N GLN A 94 -5.33 -20.58 -15.38
CA GLN A 94 -5.23 -20.53 -16.84
C GLN A 94 -4.59 -19.23 -17.34
N GLU A 95 -3.88 -19.36 -18.46
CA GLU A 95 -2.97 -18.43 -19.15
C GLU A 95 -3.59 -17.15 -19.76
N GLU A 96 -4.78 -16.71 -19.36
CA GLU A 96 -5.40 -15.54 -20.00
C GLU A 96 -5.72 -14.48 -18.96
N ARG A 97 -5.29 -13.23 -19.21
CA ARG A 97 -5.86 -12.04 -18.53
C ARG A 97 -7.37 -12.25 -18.54
N ASN A 98 -8.00 -12.45 -17.38
CA ASN A 98 -9.42 -12.77 -17.40
C ASN A 98 -10.15 -11.57 -18.08
N PRO A 99 -10.71 -11.76 -19.28
CA PRO A 99 -11.24 -10.65 -20.10
C PRO A 99 -12.39 -9.93 -19.41
N ALA A 100 -13.00 -10.56 -18.39
CA ALA A 100 -14.07 -9.99 -17.59
C ALA A 100 -13.63 -8.79 -16.74
N TRP A 101 -12.33 -8.68 -16.40
CA TRP A 101 -11.80 -7.54 -15.63
C TRP A 101 -11.28 -6.41 -16.50
N LEU A 102 -11.44 -6.50 -17.84
CA LEU A 102 -11.16 -5.36 -18.70
C LEU A 102 -12.13 -4.24 -18.30
N PRO A 103 -11.68 -3.18 -17.63
CA PRO A 103 -12.57 -2.12 -17.24
C PRO A 103 -13.12 -1.49 -18.51
N GLY A 104 -14.39 -1.06 -18.50
CA GLY A 104 -14.87 -0.11 -19.49
C GLY A 104 -13.82 1.01 -19.60
N GLN A 105 -13.25 1.17 -20.80
CA GLN A 105 -12.07 2.02 -21.03
C GLN A 105 -12.30 3.49 -20.64
N ASP A 106 -13.55 3.87 -20.37
CA ASP A 106 -14.05 5.22 -20.11
C ASP A 106 -14.16 5.65 -18.64
N ARG A 107 -13.74 4.84 -17.65
CA ARG A 107 -13.73 5.34 -16.26
C ARG A 107 -12.64 6.40 -16.08
N ALA A 108 -13.06 7.59 -15.63
CA ALA A 108 -12.17 8.68 -15.26
C ALA A 108 -11.23 8.26 -14.11
N PHE A 109 -10.03 8.85 -14.08
CA PHE A 109 -9.10 8.66 -12.96
C PHE A 109 -9.56 9.43 -11.72
N GLU A 110 -9.39 8.81 -10.56
CA GLU A 110 -9.55 9.46 -9.25
C GLU A 110 -8.14 9.76 -8.69
N LEU A 111 -7.89 11.03 -8.37
CA LEU A 111 -6.69 11.48 -7.68
C LEU A 111 -7.03 11.78 -6.22
N SER A 112 -6.55 10.93 -5.31
CA SER A 112 -6.62 11.16 -3.88
C SER A 112 -5.34 11.82 -3.36
N VAL A 113 -5.44 12.53 -2.24
CA VAL A 113 -4.31 13.23 -1.61
C VAL A 113 -4.22 12.88 -0.14
N LEU A 114 -3.05 12.47 0.33
CA LEU A 114 -2.78 12.35 1.76
C LEU A 114 -2.15 13.65 2.27
N CYS A 115 -2.85 14.28 3.21
CA CYS A 115 -2.50 15.53 3.87
C CYS A 115 -2.04 15.27 5.31
N ARG A 116 -1.02 16.00 5.76
CA ARG A 116 -0.44 15.93 7.11
C ARG A 116 -0.69 17.16 7.95
N THR A 117 -1.26 18.22 7.36
CA THR A 117 -1.65 19.46 8.06
C THR A 117 -3.06 19.91 7.66
N LEU A 118 -3.68 20.74 8.49
CA LEU A 118 -4.98 21.34 8.18
C LEU A 118 -4.90 22.22 6.92
N GLU A 119 -3.86 23.04 6.78
CA GLU A 119 -3.64 23.89 5.59
C GLU A 119 -3.65 23.06 4.29
N GLN A 120 -3.01 21.88 4.29
CA GLN A 120 -3.02 21.00 3.12
C GLN A 120 -4.43 20.47 2.80
N VAL A 121 -5.22 20.14 3.83
CA VAL A 121 -6.63 19.74 3.66
C VAL A 121 -7.46 20.89 3.08
N GLU A 122 -7.28 22.11 3.60
CA GLU A 122 -7.97 23.31 3.13
C GLU A 122 -7.69 23.60 1.66
N VAL A 123 -6.42 23.52 1.26
CA VAL A 123 -6.01 23.73 -0.12
C VAL A 123 -6.60 22.64 -1.02
N CYS A 124 -6.57 21.37 -0.61
CA CYS A 124 -7.18 20.28 -1.38
C CYS A 124 -8.70 20.48 -1.56
N ALA A 125 -9.40 20.91 -0.51
CA ALA A 125 -10.82 21.23 -0.57
C ALA A 125 -11.11 22.38 -1.56
N ALA A 126 -10.34 23.47 -1.48
CA ALA A 126 -10.46 24.63 -2.36
C ALA A 126 -10.14 24.31 -3.83
N GLU A 127 -9.20 23.41 -4.07
CA GLU A 127 -8.81 22.95 -5.41
C GLU A 127 -9.73 21.84 -5.96
N GLY A 128 -10.79 21.46 -5.24
CA GLY A 128 -11.79 20.48 -5.70
C GLY A 128 -11.27 19.04 -5.74
N VAL A 129 -10.40 18.65 -4.80
CA VAL A 129 -10.03 17.24 -4.62
C VAL A 129 -11.26 16.45 -4.15
N ALA A 130 -11.53 15.29 -4.77
CA ALA A 130 -12.70 14.47 -4.43
C ALA A 130 -12.50 13.67 -3.13
N VAL A 131 -11.27 13.17 -2.92
CA VAL A 131 -10.91 12.31 -1.78
C VAL A 131 -9.60 12.79 -1.18
N ALA A 132 -9.60 13.05 0.12
CA ALA A 132 -8.38 13.31 0.86
C ALA A 132 -8.28 12.39 2.08
N TYR A 133 -7.06 12.03 2.44
CA TYR A 133 -6.72 11.34 3.67
C TYR A 133 -6.03 12.32 4.63
N ALA A 134 -6.42 12.36 5.90
CA ALA A 134 -5.71 13.14 6.92
C ALA A 134 -4.88 12.21 7.82
N ASP A 135 -3.58 12.45 7.87
CA ASP A 135 -2.59 11.75 8.71
C ASP A 135 -1.90 12.79 9.61
N PHE A 136 -2.62 13.27 10.62
CA PHE A 136 -2.15 14.35 11.49
C PHE A 136 -1.33 13.80 12.66
N GLU A 137 -0.29 14.54 13.05
CA GLU A 137 0.47 14.24 14.26
C GLU A 137 -0.42 14.37 15.51
N ASP A 138 -1.32 15.36 15.52
CA ASP A 138 -2.32 15.57 16.56
C ASP A 138 -3.74 15.24 16.06
N VAL A 139 -4.24 14.07 16.47
CA VAL A 139 -5.58 13.57 16.10
C VAL A 139 -6.73 14.43 16.64
N ARG A 140 -6.47 15.38 17.56
CA ARG A 140 -7.51 16.31 18.02
C ARG A 140 -7.95 17.27 16.90
N GLY A 141 -7.05 17.58 15.96
CA GLY A 141 -7.36 18.40 14.79
C GLY A 141 -8.27 17.69 13.77
N TYR A 142 -8.53 16.38 13.90
CA TYR A 142 -9.39 15.67 12.98
C TYR A 142 -10.85 16.15 13.00
N ALA A 143 -11.40 16.46 14.17
CA ALA A 143 -12.78 16.94 14.26
C ALA A 143 -12.96 18.28 13.54
N ASP A 144 -12.00 19.19 13.71
CA ASP A 144 -11.99 20.49 13.05
C ASP A 144 -11.84 20.35 11.54
N ALA A 145 -10.91 19.50 11.07
CA ALA A 145 -10.73 19.23 9.65
C ALA A 145 -11.97 18.63 8.99
N VAL A 146 -12.61 17.63 9.64
CA VAL A 146 -13.85 17.03 9.11
C VAL A 146 -14.97 18.07 9.04
N LYS A 147 -15.17 18.85 10.11
CA LYS A 147 -16.18 19.91 10.14
C LYS A 147 -15.95 20.91 9.03
N GLN A 148 -14.73 21.41 8.89
CA GLN A 148 -14.38 22.40 7.88
C GLN A 148 -14.59 21.88 6.45
N VAL A 149 -14.16 20.64 6.17
CA VAL A 149 -14.37 20.03 4.85
C VAL A 149 -15.86 19.92 4.53
N ARG A 150 -16.69 19.48 5.49
CA ARG A 150 -18.15 19.40 5.33
C ARG A 150 -18.80 20.76 5.10
N ASP A 151 -18.30 21.80 5.76
CA ASP A 151 -18.85 23.16 5.65
C ASP A 151 -18.45 23.86 4.33
N THR A 152 -17.35 23.47 3.71
CA THR A 152 -16.72 24.23 2.60
C THR A 152 -16.65 23.51 1.27
N SER A 153 -16.83 22.19 1.22
CA SER A 153 -16.63 21.41 0.00
C SER A 153 -17.43 20.10 0.00
N ALA A 154 -17.47 19.44 -1.17
CA ALA A 154 -17.98 18.08 -1.30
C ALA A 154 -16.89 17.00 -1.14
N MET A 155 -15.68 17.38 -0.72
CA MET A 155 -14.56 16.46 -0.59
C MET A 155 -14.83 15.42 0.50
N ARG A 156 -14.57 14.15 0.21
CA ARG A 156 -14.58 13.09 1.21
C ARG A 156 -13.26 13.09 1.95
N LEU A 157 -13.30 13.45 3.23
CA LEU A 157 -12.15 13.35 4.13
C LEU A 157 -12.19 12.05 4.92
N LEU A 158 -11.20 11.19 4.66
CA LEU A 158 -10.96 9.94 5.38
C LEU A 158 -9.84 10.16 6.39
N LEU A 159 -9.99 9.62 7.61
CA LEU A 159 -8.99 9.81 8.67
C LEU A 159 -8.08 8.59 8.77
N ALA A 160 -6.78 8.83 8.82
CA ALA A 160 -5.78 7.79 8.95
C ALA A 160 -5.67 7.29 10.39
N THR A 161 -5.70 5.98 10.54
CA THR A 161 -5.36 5.30 11.80
C THR A 161 -3.85 5.31 12.02
N PRO A 162 -3.35 5.15 13.26
CA PRO A 162 -1.92 4.97 13.49
C PRO A 162 -1.38 3.74 12.74
N ARG A 163 -0.14 3.81 12.23
CA ARG A 163 0.51 2.67 11.56
C ARG A 163 0.84 1.52 12.51
N ILE A 164 1.23 1.87 13.73
CA ILE A 164 1.46 0.91 14.81
C ILE A 164 0.45 1.20 15.90
N GLN A 165 -0.24 0.15 16.34
CA GLN A 165 -1.10 0.17 17.52
C GLN A 165 -0.57 -0.81 18.55
N LYS A 166 -0.35 -0.33 19.77
CA LYS A 166 -0.04 -1.16 20.94
C LYS A 166 -1.30 -1.47 21.77
N PRO A 167 -1.26 -2.53 22.60
CA PRO A 167 -2.29 -2.74 23.62
C PRO A 167 -2.48 -1.48 24.48
N GLY A 168 -3.73 -1.06 24.71
CA GLY A 168 -4.07 0.17 25.44
C GLY A 168 -4.27 1.42 24.57
N GLU A 169 -3.85 1.39 23.29
CA GLU A 169 -3.95 2.54 22.37
C GLU A 169 -5.28 2.62 21.59
N GLN A 170 -6.32 1.87 22.01
CA GLN A 170 -7.64 1.86 21.39
C GLN A 170 -8.35 3.22 21.48
N GLY A 171 -7.89 4.10 22.39
CA GLY A 171 -8.37 5.47 22.48
C GLY A 171 -8.23 6.25 21.17
N PHE A 172 -7.22 5.97 20.35
CA PHE A 172 -7.05 6.64 19.05
C PHE A 172 -8.19 6.34 18.09
N PHE A 173 -8.69 5.10 18.07
CA PHE A 173 -9.81 4.73 17.20
C PHE A 173 -11.09 5.44 17.62
N LYS A 174 -11.35 5.53 18.93
CA LYS A 174 -12.50 6.28 19.46
C LYS A 174 -12.45 7.77 19.11
N LEU A 175 -11.26 8.38 19.07
CA LEU A 175 -11.10 9.77 18.67
C LEU A 175 -11.42 9.96 17.17
N ILE A 176 -10.95 9.07 16.32
CA ILE A 176 -11.28 9.06 14.89
C ILE A 176 -12.79 8.93 14.68
N GLU A 177 -13.45 8.00 15.38
CA GLU A 177 -14.91 7.83 15.27
C GLU A 177 -15.69 9.06 15.72
N ARG A 178 -15.28 9.67 16.83
CA ARG A 178 -15.92 10.89 17.36
C ARG A 178 -15.78 12.08 16.41
N ALA A 179 -14.74 12.11 15.58
CA ALA A 179 -14.59 13.12 14.54
C ALA A 179 -15.60 12.93 13.39
N ASN A 180 -16.33 11.81 13.34
CA ASN A 180 -17.38 11.51 12.36
C ASN A 180 -16.93 11.71 10.89
N PRO A 181 -15.84 11.05 10.45
CA PRO A 181 -15.29 11.24 9.12
C PRO A 181 -16.18 10.63 8.03
N HIS A 182 -15.84 10.90 6.77
CA HIS A 182 -16.52 10.26 5.64
C HIS A 182 -16.12 8.78 5.50
N GLY A 183 -14.93 8.43 5.99
CA GLY A 183 -14.42 7.07 6.07
C GLY A 183 -13.07 7.05 6.80
N VAL A 184 -12.40 5.90 6.75
CA VAL A 184 -11.16 5.66 7.51
C VAL A 184 -10.10 5.01 6.63
N LEU A 185 -8.88 5.52 6.71
CA LEU A 185 -7.69 4.89 6.14
C LEU A 185 -7.06 3.96 7.22
N VAL A 186 -7.26 2.66 7.02
CA VAL A 186 -6.88 1.57 7.92
C VAL A 186 -5.43 1.16 7.66
N ARG A 187 -4.56 1.34 8.65
CA ARG A 187 -3.10 1.17 8.50
C ARG A 187 -2.53 0.00 9.31
N ASN A 188 -3.33 -0.64 10.14
CA ASN A 188 -2.92 -1.74 11.00
C ASN A 188 -4.05 -2.78 11.12
N LEU A 189 -3.70 -4.03 11.44
CA LEU A 189 -4.66 -5.14 11.52
C LEU A 189 -5.73 -4.94 12.61
N GLY A 190 -5.40 -4.31 13.74
CA GLY A 190 -6.35 -4.06 14.82
C GLY A 190 -7.47 -3.09 14.43
N ALA A 191 -7.19 -2.17 13.50
CA ALA A 191 -8.16 -1.24 12.96
C ALA A 191 -9.17 -1.89 11.98
N VAL A 192 -8.82 -3.00 11.34
CA VAL A 192 -9.70 -3.66 10.35
C VAL A 192 -11.05 -4.03 10.97
N PRO A 193 -11.15 -4.96 11.94
CA PRO A 193 -12.43 -5.31 12.54
C PRO A 193 -13.06 -4.17 13.34
N TRP A 194 -12.27 -3.17 13.76
CA TRP A 194 -12.81 -2.02 14.48
C TRP A 194 -13.73 -1.17 13.60
N PHE A 195 -13.32 -0.91 12.34
CA PHE A 195 -13.98 0.03 11.45
C PHE A 195 -14.89 -0.62 10.41
N THR A 196 -14.58 -1.83 9.92
CA THR A 196 -15.37 -2.46 8.84
C THR A 196 -16.79 -2.83 9.27
N HIS A 197 -17.02 -3.18 10.54
CA HIS A 197 -18.35 -3.51 11.07
C HIS A 197 -19.26 -2.30 11.35
N ARG A 198 -18.81 -1.07 11.05
CA ARG A 198 -19.51 0.17 11.46
C ARG A 198 -20.18 0.93 10.32
N GLY A 199 -20.22 0.36 9.11
CA GLY A 199 -20.89 0.97 7.95
C GLY A 199 -20.23 2.26 7.46
N MET A 200 -18.96 2.47 7.80
CA MET A 200 -18.13 3.55 7.26
C MET A 200 -17.33 3.02 6.08
N GLU A 201 -17.03 3.91 5.12
CA GLU A 201 -16.07 3.60 4.08
C GLU A 201 -14.71 3.27 4.71
N THR A 202 -14.10 2.17 4.28
CA THR A 202 -12.78 1.76 4.76
C THR A 202 -11.82 1.50 3.61
N VAL A 203 -10.67 2.18 3.66
CA VAL A 203 -9.57 2.01 2.72
C VAL A 203 -8.39 1.42 3.46
N GLY A 204 -7.81 0.34 2.95
CA GLY A 204 -6.56 -0.23 3.45
C GLY A 204 -5.36 0.57 2.94
N ASP A 205 -4.46 0.98 3.84
CA ASP A 205 -3.24 1.69 3.47
C ASP A 205 -2.08 0.76 3.10
N PHE A 206 -1.02 1.32 2.51
CA PHE A 206 0.17 0.58 2.05
C PHE A 206 0.80 -0.24 3.18
N SER A 207 0.66 0.18 4.44
CA SER A 207 1.23 -0.48 5.62
C SER A 207 0.57 -1.81 5.98
N LEU A 208 -0.57 -2.14 5.35
CA LEU A 208 -1.14 -3.48 5.41
C LEU A 208 -0.39 -4.49 4.53
N ASN A 209 0.60 -4.03 3.76
CA ASN A 209 1.48 -4.83 2.91
C ASN A 209 0.72 -5.68 1.89
N VAL A 210 -0.29 -5.09 1.24
CA VAL A 210 -1.01 -5.72 0.12
C VAL A 210 -0.05 -5.84 -1.07
N ALA A 211 0.57 -7.01 -1.17
CA ALA A 211 1.67 -7.30 -2.07
C ALA A 211 1.37 -8.37 -3.12
N ASN A 212 0.22 -9.05 -3.00
CA ASN A 212 -0.18 -10.15 -3.87
C ASN A 212 -1.72 -10.31 -3.82
N PRO A 213 -2.32 -11.06 -4.77
CA PRO A 213 -3.77 -11.26 -4.84
C PRO A 213 -4.39 -11.93 -3.61
N LEU A 214 -3.68 -12.83 -2.92
CA LEU A 214 -4.19 -13.50 -1.72
C LEU A 214 -4.40 -12.50 -0.57
N THR A 215 -3.40 -11.67 -0.32
CA THR A 215 -3.50 -10.62 0.69
C THR A 215 -4.59 -9.62 0.32
N ALA A 216 -4.74 -9.30 -0.97
CA ALA A 216 -5.82 -8.44 -1.43
C ALA A 216 -7.20 -9.05 -1.15
N ALA A 217 -7.42 -10.30 -1.58
CA ALA A 217 -8.67 -11.02 -1.36
C ALA A 217 -9.04 -11.12 0.12
N PHE A 218 -8.07 -11.48 0.97
CA PHE A 218 -8.26 -11.53 2.43
C PHE A 218 -8.82 -10.20 2.96
N PHE A 219 -8.20 -9.07 2.65
CA PHE A 219 -8.66 -7.77 3.15
C PHE A 219 -10.00 -7.32 2.56
N ARG A 220 -10.29 -7.69 1.31
CA ARG A 220 -11.60 -7.48 0.70
C ARG A 220 -12.69 -8.25 1.44
N GLU A 221 -12.42 -9.50 1.82
CA GLU A 221 -13.33 -10.33 2.63
C GLU A 221 -13.51 -9.79 4.06
N GLN A 222 -12.47 -9.16 4.63
CA GLN A 222 -12.58 -8.47 5.91
C GLN A 222 -13.38 -7.15 5.86
N GLY A 223 -13.78 -6.71 4.65
CA GLY A 223 -14.65 -5.55 4.45
C GLY A 223 -13.94 -4.25 4.04
N LEU A 224 -12.64 -4.28 3.73
CA LEU A 224 -11.97 -3.11 3.14
C LEU A 224 -12.42 -2.94 1.69
N GLU A 225 -12.80 -1.72 1.31
CA GLU A 225 -13.37 -1.43 -0.02
C GLU A 225 -12.29 -1.16 -1.07
N VAL A 226 -11.23 -0.46 -0.67
CA VAL A 226 -10.08 -0.09 -1.51
C VAL A 226 -8.80 -0.45 -0.79
N LEU A 227 -7.80 -0.92 -1.53
CA LEU A 227 -6.52 -1.36 -1.01
C LEU A 227 -5.40 -0.58 -1.66
N THR A 228 -4.61 0.12 -0.86
CA THR A 228 -3.38 0.76 -1.34
C THR A 228 -2.33 -0.32 -1.56
N VAL A 229 -1.73 -0.34 -2.75
CA VAL A 229 -0.65 -1.28 -3.08
C VAL A 229 0.57 -1.02 -2.18
N SER A 230 1.19 -2.10 -1.68
CA SER A 230 2.39 -2.00 -0.84
C SER A 230 3.54 -1.28 -1.54
N TYR A 231 4.31 -0.51 -0.76
CA TYR A 231 5.52 0.15 -1.23
C TYR A 231 6.68 -0.81 -1.46
N ASP A 232 6.58 -2.07 -1.08
CA ASP A 232 7.62 -3.06 -1.34
C ASP A 232 7.66 -3.49 -2.82
N LEU A 233 6.57 -3.26 -3.57
CA LEU A 233 6.45 -3.74 -4.95
C LEU A 233 7.16 -2.81 -5.93
N ASN A 234 7.95 -3.40 -6.83
CA ASN A 234 8.42 -2.71 -8.03
C ASN A 234 7.33 -2.69 -9.12
N ILE A 235 7.58 -1.97 -10.22
CA ILE A 235 6.56 -1.83 -11.28
C ILE A 235 6.12 -3.17 -11.87
N ALA A 236 7.04 -4.11 -12.10
CA ALA A 236 6.70 -5.41 -12.67
C ALA A 236 5.73 -6.15 -11.74
N GLN A 237 6.00 -6.15 -10.44
CA GLN A 237 5.14 -6.76 -9.42
C GLN A 237 3.79 -6.06 -9.30
N VAL A 238 3.72 -4.73 -9.46
CA VAL A 238 2.44 -4.01 -9.47
C VAL A 238 1.59 -4.38 -10.69
N LEU A 239 2.19 -4.44 -11.89
CA LEU A 239 1.48 -4.86 -13.09
C LEU A 239 1.01 -6.32 -13.00
N ASP A 240 1.83 -7.16 -12.38
CA ASP A 240 1.52 -8.55 -12.07
C ASP A 240 0.35 -8.67 -11.08
N LEU A 241 0.29 -7.84 -10.04
CA LEU A 241 -0.85 -7.78 -9.11
C LEU A 241 -2.14 -7.32 -9.80
N LEU A 242 -2.08 -6.25 -10.60
CA LEU A 242 -3.24 -5.72 -11.33
C LEU A 242 -3.76 -6.68 -12.40
N ALA A 243 -2.90 -7.54 -12.93
CA ALA A 243 -3.32 -8.59 -13.88
C ALA A 243 -4.00 -9.78 -13.18
N ALA A 244 -3.71 -10.00 -11.90
CA ALA A 244 -4.13 -11.18 -11.15
C ALA A 244 -5.25 -10.91 -10.12
N ALA A 245 -5.72 -9.67 -10.00
CA ALA A 245 -6.83 -9.28 -9.14
C ALA A 245 -7.58 -8.07 -9.74
N PRO A 246 -8.84 -7.82 -9.36
CA PRO A 246 -9.64 -6.76 -9.96
C PRO A 246 -8.99 -5.37 -9.78
N PRO A 247 -8.62 -4.65 -10.86
CA PRO A 247 -7.88 -3.39 -10.76
C PRO A 247 -8.58 -2.30 -9.94
N GLU A 248 -9.91 -2.32 -9.90
CA GLU A 248 -10.75 -1.37 -9.14
C GLU A 248 -10.62 -1.54 -7.62
N TRP A 249 -10.07 -2.66 -7.15
CA TRP A 249 -9.73 -2.85 -5.75
C TRP A 249 -8.58 -1.96 -5.31
N PHE A 250 -7.74 -1.50 -6.23
CA PHE A 250 -6.45 -0.94 -5.88
C PHE A 250 -6.38 0.59 -6.04
N GLU A 251 -5.69 1.21 -5.08
CA GLU A 251 -5.13 2.55 -5.17
C GLU A 251 -3.60 2.44 -5.23
N LEU A 252 -2.94 3.23 -6.07
CA LEU A 252 -1.48 3.29 -6.12
C LEU A 252 -0.97 4.69 -5.81
N THR A 253 0.00 4.79 -4.89
CA THR A 253 0.67 6.06 -4.64
C THR A 253 1.71 6.36 -5.74
N LEU A 254 1.48 7.45 -6.49
CA LEU A 254 2.34 7.91 -7.57
C LEU A 254 3.40 8.92 -7.13
N HIS A 255 3.21 9.59 -5.99
CA HIS A 255 4.11 10.59 -5.45
C HIS A 255 4.20 10.48 -3.94
N GLN A 256 5.41 10.36 -3.40
CA GLN A 256 5.61 10.26 -1.95
C GLN A 256 7.06 10.49 -1.55
N HIS A 257 7.27 11.01 -0.35
CA HIS A 257 8.53 10.79 0.35
C HIS A 257 8.49 9.41 1.01
N MET A 258 9.40 8.51 0.62
CA MET A 258 9.41 7.16 1.18
C MET A 258 9.84 7.21 2.67
N PRO A 259 9.07 6.62 3.60
CA PRO A 259 9.50 6.49 4.98
C PRO A 259 10.71 5.56 5.07
N MET A 260 11.80 6.03 5.67
CA MET A 260 13.05 5.27 5.84
C MET A 260 13.06 4.47 7.14
N PHE A 261 12.86 5.17 8.25
CA PHE A 261 12.89 4.60 9.59
C PHE A 261 11.64 5.00 10.33
N HIS A 262 11.01 4.03 10.97
CA HIS A 262 9.96 4.27 11.95
C HIS A 262 10.45 3.76 13.30
N MET A 263 10.46 4.63 14.31
CA MET A 263 11.10 4.38 15.60
C MET A 263 10.17 4.70 16.76
N GLU A 264 10.18 3.85 17.78
CA GLU A 264 9.43 4.07 19.02
C GLU A 264 10.03 5.19 19.87
N HIS A 265 11.33 5.45 19.71
CA HIS A 265 12.02 6.47 20.48
C HIS A 265 11.71 7.87 19.91
N CYS A 266 11.14 8.73 20.75
CA CYS A 266 10.85 10.11 20.38
C CYS A 266 12.11 10.99 20.46
N VAL A 267 12.76 11.21 19.31
CA VAL A 267 13.93 12.09 19.13
C VAL A 267 13.62 13.51 19.59
N PHE A 268 12.40 14.01 19.35
CA PHE A 268 11.99 15.33 19.80
C PHE A 268 12.08 15.45 21.32
N ALA A 269 11.49 14.49 22.06
CA ALA A 269 11.58 14.49 23.51
C ALA A 269 13.02 14.31 24.00
N ALA A 270 13.78 13.41 23.37
CA ALA A 270 15.14 13.09 23.79
C ALA A 270 16.13 14.26 23.68
N PHE A 271 16.01 15.11 22.65
CA PHE A 271 16.98 16.16 22.37
C PHE A 271 16.44 17.58 22.57
N MET A 272 15.12 17.76 22.64
CA MET A 272 14.48 19.08 22.71
C MET A 272 13.57 19.25 23.94
N SER A 273 13.58 18.28 24.85
CA SER A 273 12.84 18.36 26.11
C SER A 273 13.70 17.92 27.30
N GLN A 274 13.29 18.37 28.49
CA GLN A 274 13.80 17.84 29.77
C GLN A 274 12.88 16.75 30.34
N GLY A 275 11.68 16.57 29.78
CA GLY A 275 10.73 15.52 30.16
C GLY A 275 11.10 14.16 29.58
N LYS A 276 10.68 13.08 30.25
CA LYS A 276 11.07 11.70 29.89
C LYS A 276 9.95 10.87 29.30
N THR A 277 8.72 11.38 29.31
CA THR A 277 7.50 10.69 28.89
C THR A 277 6.65 11.59 28.01
N PHE A 278 5.62 11.03 27.37
CA PHE A 278 4.68 11.81 26.58
C PHE A 278 3.84 12.80 27.44
N LEU A 279 3.81 12.63 28.76
CA LEU A 279 3.03 13.46 29.69
C LEU A 279 3.77 14.75 30.09
N ASP A 280 5.10 14.73 30.08
CA ASP A 280 5.96 15.81 30.57
C ASP A 280 6.94 16.35 29.53
N CYS A 281 6.94 15.81 28.30
CA CYS A 281 7.87 16.26 27.25
C CYS A 281 7.61 17.68 26.74
N GLY A 282 6.46 18.31 27.05
CA GLY A 282 6.13 19.64 26.53
C GLY A 282 5.83 19.70 25.03
N ARG A 283 5.73 18.55 24.37
CA ARG A 283 5.30 18.36 22.96
C ARG A 283 6.08 19.23 21.95
N PRO A 284 7.42 19.23 21.97
CA PRO A 284 8.25 20.02 21.04
C PRO A 284 7.99 19.69 19.56
N CYS A 285 7.52 18.48 19.26
CA CYS A 285 7.14 18.07 17.91
C CYS A 285 6.03 18.92 17.28
N GLU A 286 5.15 19.55 18.07
CA GLU A 286 4.05 20.37 17.54
C GLU A 286 4.48 21.78 17.14
N SER A 287 5.64 22.23 17.61
CA SER A 287 6.11 23.61 17.44
C SER A 287 7.40 23.71 16.62
N HIS A 288 8.06 22.58 16.35
CA HIS A 288 9.34 22.54 15.66
C HIS A 288 9.28 21.65 14.42
N SER A 289 9.82 22.16 13.31
CA SER A 289 10.17 21.33 12.16
C SER A 289 11.60 20.81 12.32
N VAL A 290 11.77 19.49 12.32
CA VAL A 290 13.07 18.84 12.55
C VAL A 290 13.49 18.04 11.31
N LYS A 291 14.75 18.21 10.93
CA LYS A 291 15.41 17.41 9.88
C LYS A 291 16.67 16.78 10.44
N LEU A 292 16.94 15.53 10.10
CA LEU A 292 18.20 14.86 10.41
C LEU A 292 19.13 14.96 9.21
N ARG A 293 20.35 15.44 9.45
CA ARG A 293 21.39 15.53 8.42
C ARG A 293 22.21 14.25 8.41
N ASP A 294 22.34 13.62 7.24
CA ASP A 294 23.16 12.42 7.08
C ASP A 294 24.65 12.75 6.87
N ARG A 295 25.46 11.70 6.69
CA ARG A 295 26.92 11.82 6.49
C ARG A 295 27.32 12.51 5.18
N VAL A 296 26.42 12.57 4.20
CA VAL A 296 26.66 13.23 2.90
C VAL A 296 26.00 14.62 2.83
N GLY A 297 25.41 15.09 3.93
CA GLY A 297 24.84 16.42 4.07
C GLY A 297 23.36 16.54 3.67
N MET A 298 22.70 15.43 3.32
CA MET A 298 21.29 15.45 2.97
C MET A 298 20.43 15.60 4.22
N GLU A 299 19.37 16.42 4.13
CA GLU A 299 18.46 16.71 5.24
C GLU A 299 17.16 15.94 5.09
N HIS A 300 16.89 15.06 6.04
CA HIS A 300 15.76 14.12 6.04
C HIS A 300 14.68 14.58 7.01
N PRO A 301 13.45 14.85 6.57
CA PRO A 301 12.38 15.29 7.47
C PRO A 301 12.03 14.22 8.50
N LEU A 302 11.88 14.65 9.76
CA LEU A 302 11.43 13.81 10.86
C LEU A 302 10.05 14.27 11.31
N LYS A 303 9.09 13.35 11.37
CA LYS A 303 7.72 13.61 11.85
C LYS A 303 7.37 12.72 13.02
N ALA A 304 6.61 13.24 13.97
CA ALA A 304 6.07 12.46 15.07
C ALA A 304 4.65 12.02 14.75
N ASP A 305 4.27 10.80 15.11
CA ASP A 305 2.85 10.41 15.13
C ASP A 305 2.22 10.64 16.50
N VAL A 306 0.91 10.41 16.58
CA VAL A 306 0.12 10.56 17.80
C VAL A 306 0.60 9.66 18.96
N GLY A 307 1.27 8.55 18.64
CA GLY A 307 1.87 7.63 19.60
C GLY A 307 3.27 8.05 20.07
N CYS A 308 3.72 9.27 19.73
CA CYS A 308 5.08 9.75 19.95
C CYS A 308 6.16 8.93 19.22
N ARG A 309 5.79 8.16 18.19
CA ARG A 309 6.74 7.43 17.35
C ARG A 309 7.24 8.37 16.28
N ASN A 310 8.49 8.23 15.85
CA ASN A 310 9.04 9.10 14.83
C ASN A 310 9.24 8.38 13.51
N THR A 311 8.98 9.09 12.43
CA THR A 311 9.21 8.63 11.06
C THR A 311 10.21 9.56 10.41
N LEU A 312 11.36 9.01 10.01
CA LEU A 312 12.32 9.70 9.18
C LEU A 312 11.99 9.42 7.72
N PHE A 313 11.81 10.46 6.92
CA PHE A 313 11.49 10.36 5.51
C PHE A 313 12.72 10.60 4.63
N ASN A 314 12.72 10.02 3.43
CA ASN A 314 13.69 10.39 2.42
C ASN A 314 13.61 11.89 2.13
N SER A 315 14.77 12.52 1.91
CA SER A 315 14.89 13.96 1.62
C SER A 315 14.30 14.35 0.26
N GLN A 316 14.27 13.41 -0.68
CA GLN A 316 13.68 13.59 -2.01
C GLN A 316 12.44 12.71 -2.16
N ALA A 317 11.38 13.26 -2.74
CA ALA A 317 10.21 12.51 -3.15
C ALA A 317 10.56 11.48 -4.24
N GLN A 318 9.79 10.39 -4.29
CA GLN A 318 9.77 9.44 -5.38
C GLN A 318 8.51 9.63 -6.20
N THR A 319 8.60 9.33 -7.49
CA THR A 319 7.42 9.27 -8.35
C THR A 319 7.39 8.09 -9.31
N GLY A 320 6.22 7.45 -9.38
CA GLY A 320 5.86 6.43 -10.36
C GLY A 320 5.35 6.97 -11.69
N ALA A 321 5.33 8.29 -11.91
CA ALA A 321 4.71 8.94 -13.08
C ALA A 321 5.18 8.35 -14.41
N ARG A 322 6.46 7.97 -14.55
CA ARG A 322 7.00 7.37 -15.78
C ARG A 322 6.27 6.10 -16.24
N TYR A 323 5.65 5.39 -15.31
CA TYR A 323 4.95 4.13 -15.56
C TYR A 323 3.44 4.31 -15.75
N PHE A 324 2.96 5.55 -15.73
CA PHE A 324 1.53 5.84 -15.74
C PHE A 324 0.80 5.23 -16.93
N THR A 325 1.40 5.26 -18.14
CA THR A 325 0.81 4.64 -19.33
C THR A 325 0.61 3.13 -19.16
N GLN A 326 1.57 2.43 -18.54
CA GLN A 326 1.47 0.99 -18.28
C GLN A 326 0.41 0.68 -17.22
N LEU A 327 0.38 1.47 -16.15
CA LEU A 327 -0.61 1.34 -15.07
C LEU A 327 -2.04 1.59 -15.56
N ARG A 328 -2.23 2.62 -16.40
CA ARG A 328 -3.51 2.91 -17.08
C ARG A 328 -3.95 1.74 -17.94
N ALA A 329 -3.04 1.18 -18.72
CA ALA A 329 -3.31 0.02 -19.60
C ALA A 329 -3.59 -1.26 -18.80
N ALA A 330 -3.07 -1.38 -17.58
CA ALA A 330 -3.37 -2.46 -16.63
C ALA A 330 -4.70 -2.27 -15.88
N GLY A 331 -5.47 -1.22 -16.18
CA GLY A 331 -6.80 -1.00 -15.63
C GLY A 331 -6.86 -0.19 -14.33
N LEU A 332 -5.71 0.25 -13.79
CA LEU A 332 -5.69 1.11 -12.60
C LEU A 332 -6.40 2.43 -12.88
N ARG A 333 -7.24 2.89 -11.94
CA ARG A 333 -7.95 4.18 -12.03
C ARG A 333 -7.87 5.06 -10.78
N ARG A 334 -7.39 4.52 -9.65
CA ARG A 334 -7.19 5.30 -8.42
C ARG A 334 -5.71 5.52 -8.19
N CYS A 335 -5.32 6.79 -8.10
CA CYS A 335 -3.95 7.20 -7.86
C CYS A 335 -3.90 8.15 -6.66
N ARG A 336 -2.86 8.01 -5.83
CA ARG A 336 -2.63 8.86 -4.68
C ARG A 336 -1.36 9.68 -4.82
N ILE A 337 -1.38 10.90 -4.30
CA ILE A 337 -0.16 11.65 -3.97
C ILE A 337 -0.11 11.89 -2.46
N GLU A 338 1.05 11.73 -1.84
CA GLU A 338 1.25 12.02 -0.43
C GLU A 338 2.09 13.28 -0.22
N LEU A 339 1.53 14.24 0.50
CA LEU A 339 2.18 15.49 0.89
C LEU A 339 2.94 15.32 2.20
N LEU A 340 4.12 15.91 2.33
CA LEU A 340 4.91 15.88 3.56
C LEU A 340 5.14 17.27 4.17
N GLU A 341 5.85 18.14 3.46
CA GLU A 341 6.20 19.50 3.92
C GLU A 341 5.70 20.59 2.95
N GLU A 342 4.96 20.20 1.91
CA GLU A 342 4.45 21.13 0.92
C GLU A 342 3.52 22.16 1.54
N ASP A 343 3.82 23.42 1.26
CA ASP A 343 2.96 24.57 1.53
C ASP A 343 1.83 24.67 0.50
N ALA A 344 0.92 25.64 0.70
CA ALA A 344 -0.23 25.83 -0.18
C ALA A 344 0.13 25.99 -1.67
N GLU A 345 1.27 26.61 -2.01
CA GLU A 345 1.70 26.73 -3.41
C GLU A 345 2.24 25.39 -3.94
N GLY A 346 3.03 24.68 -3.14
CA GLY A 346 3.53 23.34 -3.41
C GLY A 346 2.41 22.34 -3.69
N VAL A 347 1.38 22.33 -2.85
CA VAL A 347 0.19 21.48 -3.04
C VAL A 347 -0.48 21.78 -4.38
N ARG A 348 -0.73 23.05 -4.71
CA ARG A 348 -1.34 23.44 -6.00
C ARG A 348 -0.49 23.05 -7.19
N ARG A 349 0.83 23.20 -7.09
CA ARG A 349 1.76 22.78 -8.16
C ARG A 349 1.70 21.27 -8.37
N LEU A 350 1.73 20.47 -7.30
CA LEU A 350 1.62 19.01 -7.39
C LEU A 350 0.27 18.58 -7.98
N LEU A 351 -0.83 19.13 -7.47
CA LEU A 351 -2.19 18.82 -7.97
C LEU A 351 -2.32 19.09 -9.47
N ARG A 352 -1.91 20.27 -9.92
CA ARG A 352 -1.93 20.64 -11.35
C ARG A 352 -1.10 19.68 -12.19
N THR A 353 0.10 19.33 -11.70
CA THR A 353 1.04 18.47 -12.39
C THR A 353 0.49 17.04 -12.56
N TYR A 354 -0.06 16.46 -11.49
CA TYR A 354 -0.62 15.11 -11.56
C TYR A 354 -1.99 15.06 -12.26
N ARG A 355 -2.83 16.09 -12.16
CA ARG A 355 -4.06 16.19 -12.97
C ARG A 355 -3.75 16.20 -14.46
N ALA A 356 -2.78 17.01 -14.89
CA ALA A 356 -2.34 17.03 -16.28
C ALA A 356 -1.82 15.66 -16.76
N LEU A 357 -1.12 14.90 -15.90
CA LEU A 357 -0.72 13.52 -16.21
C LEU A 357 -1.94 12.60 -16.38
N LEU A 358 -2.90 12.64 -15.44
CA LEU A 358 -4.09 11.78 -15.45
C LEU A 358 -5.02 12.06 -16.64
N GLU A 359 -5.12 13.33 -17.03
CA GLU A 359 -5.92 13.80 -18.18
C GLU A 359 -5.19 13.57 -19.53
N GLY A 360 -3.92 13.14 -19.50
CA GLY A 360 -3.12 12.90 -20.70
C GLY A 360 -2.57 14.18 -21.36
N HIS A 361 -2.58 15.30 -20.64
CA HIS A 361 -2.00 16.58 -21.07
C HIS A 361 -0.49 16.69 -20.77
N ALA A 362 0.09 15.72 -20.07
CA ALA A 362 1.53 15.64 -19.79
C ALA A 362 2.04 14.20 -19.86
N GLU A 363 3.30 14.03 -20.25
CA GLU A 363 3.97 12.73 -20.23
C GLU A 363 4.72 12.51 -18.91
N GLY A 364 4.56 11.31 -18.33
CA GLY A 364 5.22 10.93 -17.07
C GLY A 364 6.74 10.99 -17.11
N ALA A 365 7.35 10.89 -18.29
CA ALA A 365 8.79 10.96 -18.50
C ALA A 365 9.38 12.35 -18.22
N ASP A 366 8.58 13.42 -18.38
CA ASP A 366 9.02 14.80 -18.16
C ASP A 366 8.74 15.31 -16.74
N LEU A 367 7.76 14.70 -16.05
CA LEU A 367 7.32 15.12 -14.71
C LEU A 367 8.40 15.02 -13.63
N TRP A 368 9.22 13.97 -13.63
CA TRP A 368 10.19 13.79 -12.53
C TRP A 368 11.29 14.87 -12.55
N ARG A 369 11.63 15.41 -13.74
CA ARG A 369 12.60 16.50 -13.90
C ARG A 369 12.05 17.82 -13.34
N SER A 370 10.78 18.12 -13.61
CA SER A 370 10.13 19.33 -13.09
C SER A 370 9.88 19.25 -11.58
N LEU A 371 9.59 18.05 -11.06
CA LEU A 371 9.32 17.83 -9.64
C LEU A 371 10.59 17.64 -8.79
N ARG A 372 11.77 17.55 -9.40
CA ARG A 372 13.04 17.18 -8.73
C ARG A 372 12.88 15.91 -7.86
N ALA A 373 12.04 14.98 -8.33
CA ALA A 373 11.72 13.74 -7.66
C ALA A 373 12.49 12.57 -8.29
N GLN A 374 12.77 11.54 -7.51
CA GLN A 374 13.38 10.30 -8.01
C GLN A 374 12.36 9.51 -8.83
N SER A 375 12.70 9.16 -10.07
CA SER A 375 11.84 8.35 -10.94
C SER A 375 11.89 6.87 -10.52
N LYS A 376 11.08 6.50 -9.53
CA LYS A 376 11.08 5.18 -8.90
C LYS A 376 9.69 4.84 -8.36
N LEU A 377 9.30 3.57 -8.48
CA LEU A 377 8.14 2.99 -7.82
C LEU A 377 8.62 1.90 -6.86
N GLY A 378 8.22 1.99 -5.60
CA GLY A 378 8.56 1.03 -4.54
C GLY A 378 9.95 1.21 -3.90
N VAL A 379 10.25 0.36 -2.91
CA VAL A 379 11.50 0.40 -2.13
C VAL A 379 12.70 -0.10 -2.92
N THR A 380 12.52 -1.10 -3.79
CA THR A 380 13.60 -1.68 -4.61
C THR A 380 13.22 -1.64 -6.09
N LEU A 381 14.21 -1.70 -6.98
CA LEU A 381 13.97 -2.00 -8.40
C LEU A 381 13.75 -3.51 -8.63
N GLY A 382 13.79 -4.32 -7.57
CA GLY A 382 13.95 -5.77 -7.64
C GLY A 382 15.43 -6.15 -7.70
N THR A 383 15.82 -7.21 -7.00
CA THR A 383 17.20 -7.69 -6.89
C THR A 383 17.76 -8.32 -8.18
N LEU A 384 16.96 -8.38 -9.25
CA LEU A 384 17.27 -9.07 -10.51
C LEU A 384 17.24 -8.15 -11.74
N GLU A 385 16.95 -6.85 -11.59
CA GLU A 385 17.11 -5.89 -12.68
C GLU A 385 18.56 -5.42 -12.69
N GLU A 386 19.37 -5.97 -13.61
CA GLU A 386 20.70 -5.42 -13.90
C GLU A 386 20.54 -3.94 -14.27
N HIS A 387 21.33 -3.10 -13.60
CA HIS A 387 21.38 -1.68 -13.83
C HIS A 387 21.79 -1.40 -15.27
N ALA A 388 20.81 -1.16 -16.16
CA ALA A 388 21.09 -0.51 -17.44
C ALA A 388 21.45 0.95 -17.13
N VAL A 389 22.75 1.24 -17.23
CA VAL A 389 23.36 2.57 -17.10
C VAL A 389 22.90 3.49 -18.22
#